data_AF-A0A7J5ZG59-F1
#
_entry.id   AF-A0A7J5ZG59-F1
#
_cell.length_a   1.000
_cell.length_b   1.000
_cell.length_c   1.000
_cell.angle_alpha   90.00
_cell.angle_beta   90.00
_cell.angle_gamma   90.00
#
_symmetry.space_group_name_H-M   'P 1'
#
loop_
_entity.id
_entity.type
_entity.pdbx_description
1 polymer ?
#
loop_
_entity_poly.entity_id
_entity_poly.type
_entity_poly.pdbx_seq_one_letter_code
_entity_poly.pdbx_strand_id
1 'polypeptide(L)'
;MSYYAIFTPFSGHSTKESQKKEADKPTASQPQILDFSPPWHNSFVRSRKMMKSNLHILHPVMQTVLNIGYLTFSPVVLVDLTGCRASGPVDCKSLQNKMAVECKRTEDRIMNTWFPKVIHLLTSYETLKGVKEEKLDSFYDCASTLISNQLKSLLQSSIEELVNHFDPSNGQRLPLFRMALTFDDEKMEIYPTLQDLEAAILEIVNAISNTLQVRLCPIAI
;
A
#
# COMPACT_ATOMS: atom_id res chain seq x y z
N MET A 1 -13.21 -29.11 -11.55
CA MET A 1 -12.20 -30.18 -11.36
C MET A 1 -11.72 -30.12 -9.94
N SER A 2 -12.30 -30.97 -9.08
CA SER A 2 -11.96 -31.11 -7.67
C SER A 2 -11.07 -32.33 -7.49
N TYR A 3 -10.01 -32.21 -6.72
CA TYR A 3 -9.34 -33.37 -6.11
C TYR A 3 -9.17 -33.13 -4.61
N TYR A 4 -10.03 -33.78 -3.84
CA TYR A 4 -9.77 -34.17 -2.46
C TYR A 4 -9.11 -35.55 -2.49
N ALA A 5 -8.08 -35.76 -1.69
CA ALA A 5 -7.65 -37.10 -1.28
C ALA A 5 -7.39 -37.09 0.22
N ILE A 6 -8.29 -37.76 0.94
CA ILE A 6 -8.17 -38.16 2.34
C ILE A 6 -7.75 -39.63 2.30
N PHE A 7 -6.71 -40.02 3.05
CA PHE A 7 -6.59 -41.41 3.52
C PHE A 7 -6.03 -41.43 4.94
N THR A 8 -6.79 -42.09 5.81
CA THR A 8 -6.64 -42.26 7.26
C THR A 8 -5.69 -43.43 7.63
N PRO A 9 -5.24 -43.52 8.90
CA PRO A 9 -4.15 -44.40 9.32
C PRO A 9 -4.62 -45.80 9.76
N PHE A 10 -3.72 -46.79 9.68
CA PHE A 10 -3.93 -48.15 10.14
C PHE A 10 -3.36 -48.36 11.55
N SER A 11 -4.13 -48.97 12.44
CA SER A 11 -3.78 -49.39 13.81
C SER A 11 -3.80 -50.91 13.90
N GLY A 12 -2.88 -51.51 14.67
CA GLY A 12 -2.87 -52.93 15.02
C GLY A 12 -1.85 -53.25 16.12
N HIS A 13 -2.29 -53.97 17.15
CA HIS A 13 -1.67 -54.15 18.48
C HIS A 13 -1.23 -55.63 18.70
N SER A 14 -0.02 -55.86 19.29
CA SER A 14 0.50 -56.95 20.18
C SER A 14 0.19 -58.45 19.89
N THR A 15 1.07 -59.47 20.02
CA THR A 15 1.71 -59.97 21.29
C THR A 15 2.59 -61.25 21.09
N LYS A 16 3.73 -61.35 21.83
CA LYS A 16 4.49 -62.51 22.44
C LYS A 16 5.47 -63.48 21.70
N GLU A 17 6.76 -63.36 22.12
CA GLU A 17 7.73 -64.33 22.72
C GLU A 17 8.23 -65.65 22.05
N SER A 18 9.54 -65.74 21.76
CA SER A 18 10.54 -66.68 22.37
C SER A 18 11.84 -66.85 21.52
N GLN A 19 13.00 -66.93 22.19
CA GLN A 19 14.37 -66.93 21.62
C GLN A 19 14.88 -68.30 21.09
N LYS A 20 15.67 -68.31 20.00
CA LYS A 20 16.96 -69.06 19.89
C LYS A 20 17.81 -68.74 18.63
N LYS A 21 19.06 -68.31 18.88
CA LYS A 21 20.36 -68.51 18.20
C LYS A 21 20.56 -68.29 16.68
N GLU A 22 21.28 -67.20 16.41
CA GLU A 22 22.57 -67.10 15.68
C GLU A 22 22.66 -67.60 14.23
N ALA A 23 22.59 -66.66 13.28
CA ALA A 23 23.31 -66.69 12.02
C ALA A 23 23.50 -65.25 11.51
N ASP A 24 24.74 -64.91 11.22
CA ASP A 24 25.27 -63.64 10.74
C ASP A 24 24.41 -63.02 9.62
N LYS A 25 23.84 -61.83 9.87
CA LYS A 25 23.11 -61.05 8.86
C LYS A 25 23.63 -59.63 8.91
N PRO A 26 24.17 -59.08 7.81
CA PRO A 26 24.64 -57.70 7.80
C PRO A 26 23.47 -56.79 8.12
N THR A 27 23.60 -56.01 9.19
CA THR A 27 22.71 -54.90 9.51
C THR A 27 22.64 -54.02 8.28
N ALA A 28 21.52 -54.10 7.55
CA ALA A 28 21.23 -53.18 6.46
C ALA A 28 21.23 -51.78 7.09
N SER A 29 22.34 -51.06 6.90
CA SER A 29 22.45 -49.66 7.25
C SER A 29 21.26 -48.96 6.59
N GLN A 30 20.45 -48.29 7.41
CA GLN A 30 19.45 -47.39 6.87
C GLN A 30 20.15 -46.47 5.86
N PRO A 31 19.62 -46.29 4.64
CA PRO A 31 20.25 -45.40 3.70
C PRO A 31 20.37 -44.04 4.38
N GLN A 32 21.61 -43.61 4.63
CA GLN A 32 21.89 -42.23 5.01
C GLN A 32 21.25 -41.38 3.93
N ILE A 33 20.13 -40.73 4.26
CA ILE A 33 19.52 -39.73 3.42
C ILE A 33 20.56 -38.62 3.35
N LEU A 34 21.38 -38.66 2.30
CA LEU A 34 22.32 -37.61 1.98
C LEU A 34 21.49 -36.35 1.75
N ASP A 35 21.71 -35.34 2.59
CA ASP A 35 21.07 -34.05 2.43
C ASP A 35 21.69 -33.36 1.21
N PHE A 36 21.06 -33.55 0.04
CA PHE A 36 21.44 -32.89 -1.21
C PHE A 36 21.04 -31.41 -1.25
N SER A 37 20.57 -30.86 -0.11
CA SER A 37 20.20 -29.47 -0.03
C SER A 37 21.43 -28.58 -0.27
N PRO A 38 21.34 -27.57 -1.14
CA PRO A 38 22.42 -26.63 -1.34
C PRO A 38 22.84 -25.97 -0.01
N PRO A 39 24.10 -25.52 0.14
CA PRO A 39 24.59 -24.93 1.38
C PRO A 39 23.80 -23.69 1.85
N TRP A 40 23.07 -23.03 0.93
CA TRP A 40 22.18 -21.91 1.22
C TRP A 40 20.80 -22.34 1.77
N HIS A 41 20.39 -23.60 1.62
CA HIS A 41 19.04 -24.07 1.97
C HIS A 41 18.69 -23.81 3.43
N ASN A 42 19.59 -24.20 4.35
CA ASN A 42 19.38 -24.00 5.79
C ASN A 42 19.29 -22.51 6.15
N SER A 43 20.06 -21.66 5.47
CA SER A 43 19.99 -20.20 5.62
C SER A 43 18.64 -19.66 5.13
N PHE A 44 18.19 -20.08 3.94
CA PHE A 44 16.89 -19.70 3.38
C PHE A 44 15.72 -20.12 4.29
N VAL A 45 15.68 -21.37 4.74
CA VAL A 45 14.62 -21.89 5.62
C VAL A 45 14.57 -21.10 6.93
N ARG A 46 15.75 -20.81 7.52
CA ARG A 46 15.86 -19.99 8.74
C ARG A 46 15.31 -18.58 8.51
N SER A 47 15.77 -17.89 7.46
CA SER A 47 15.33 -16.54 7.12
C SER A 47 13.82 -16.48 6.84
N ARG A 48 13.29 -17.44 6.07
CA ARG A 48 11.85 -17.54 5.79
C ARG A 48 11.03 -17.73 7.06
N LYS A 49 11.50 -18.57 7.99
CA LYS A 49 10.84 -18.77 9.30
C LYS A 49 10.83 -17.48 10.11
N MET A 50 11.95 -16.75 10.12
CA MET A 50 12.08 -15.47 10.82
C MET A 50 11.20 -14.37 10.22
N MET A 51 11.14 -14.27 8.89
CA MET A 51 10.25 -13.32 8.21
C MET A 51 8.78 -13.64 8.52
N LYS A 52 8.39 -14.91 8.42
CA LYS A 52 7.00 -15.33 8.67
C LYS A 52 6.56 -15.05 10.11
N SER A 53 7.46 -15.13 11.09
CA SER A 53 7.13 -14.91 12.50
C SER A 53 7.09 -13.44 12.93
N ASN A 54 7.71 -12.54 12.18
CA ASN A 54 7.91 -11.14 12.62
C ASN A 54 7.28 -10.11 11.69
N LEU A 55 7.10 -10.42 10.40
CA LEU A 55 6.74 -9.40 9.41
C LEU A 55 5.22 -9.27 9.18
N HIS A 56 4.43 -10.26 9.59
CA HIS A 56 2.95 -10.28 9.55
C HIS A 56 2.27 -9.98 8.20
N ILE A 57 3.01 -9.85 7.09
CA ILE A 57 2.47 -9.48 5.76
C ILE A 57 1.33 -10.42 5.31
N LEU A 58 1.44 -11.70 5.61
CA LEU A 58 0.45 -12.71 5.25
C LEU A 58 -0.70 -12.84 6.27
N HIS A 59 -0.72 -12.03 7.31
CA HIS A 59 -1.81 -12.06 8.29
C HIS A 59 -3.14 -11.65 7.64
N PRO A 60 -4.27 -12.35 7.91
CA PRO A 60 -5.55 -12.05 7.27
C PRO A 60 -6.01 -10.60 7.43
N VAL A 61 -5.71 -9.98 8.57
CA VAL A 61 -6.01 -8.56 8.81
C VAL A 61 -5.25 -7.66 7.85
N MET A 62 -3.95 -7.89 7.63
CA MET A 62 -3.14 -7.09 6.69
C MET A 62 -3.64 -7.25 5.26
N GLN A 63 -3.99 -8.47 4.85
CA GLN A 63 -4.60 -8.71 3.54
C GLN A 63 -5.93 -7.95 3.38
N THR A 64 -6.74 -7.91 4.44
CA THR A 64 -8.01 -7.17 4.44
C THR A 64 -7.77 -5.67 4.36
N VAL A 65 -6.83 -5.13 5.15
CA VAL A 65 -6.42 -3.72 5.12
C VAL A 65 -5.91 -3.31 3.73
N LEU A 66 -5.09 -4.15 3.09
CA LEU A 66 -4.62 -3.94 1.73
C LEU A 66 -5.79 -3.93 0.74
N ASN A 67 -6.72 -4.88 0.84
CA ASN A 67 -7.86 -4.97 -0.08
C ASN A 67 -8.78 -3.76 0.03
N ILE A 68 -9.16 -3.35 1.24
CA ILE A 68 -10.03 -2.18 1.42
C ILE A 68 -9.35 -0.88 0.98
N GLY A 69 -8.03 -0.74 1.16
CA GLY A 69 -7.31 0.41 0.68
C GLY A 69 -7.18 0.42 -0.83
N TYR A 70 -6.88 -0.71 -1.48
CA TYR A 70 -6.91 -0.81 -2.94
C TYR A 70 -8.26 -0.40 -3.52
N LEU A 71 -9.37 -0.95 -3.00
CA LEU A 71 -10.72 -0.61 -3.45
C LEU A 71 -11.08 0.86 -3.21
N THR A 72 -10.54 1.47 -2.16
CA THR A 72 -10.81 2.88 -1.81
C THR A 72 -9.97 3.83 -2.66
N PHE A 73 -8.68 3.54 -2.86
CA PHE A 73 -7.72 4.46 -3.44
C PHE A 73 -7.53 4.29 -4.94
N SER A 74 -7.76 3.10 -5.51
CA SER A 74 -7.62 2.86 -6.95
C SER A 74 -8.43 3.82 -7.84
N PRO A 75 -9.67 4.23 -7.51
CA PRO A 75 -10.43 5.18 -8.32
C PRO A 75 -10.17 6.65 -7.94
N VAL A 76 -9.31 6.93 -6.96
CA VAL A 76 -9.12 8.28 -6.43
C VAL A 76 -7.94 8.95 -7.09
N VAL A 77 -8.20 10.11 -7.68
CA VAL A 77 -7.19 11.10 -8.06
C VAL A 77 -7.45 12.34 -7.22
N LEU A 78 -6.44 12.85 -6.51
CA LEU A 78 -6.62 14.01 -5.63
C LEU A 78 -6.93 15.31 -6.38
N VAL A 79 -6.41 15.43 -7.60
CA VAL A 79 -6.53 16.60 -8.47
C VAL A 79 -6.95 16.16 -9.86
N ASP A 80 -8.14 16.55 -10.28
CA ASP A 80 -8.68 16.30 -11.61
C ASP A 80 -8.80 17.62 -12.39
N LEU A 81 -8.08 17.70 -13.51
CA LEU A 81 -8.08 18.86 -14.40
C LEU A 81 -8.92 18.66 -15.67
N THR A 82 -9.45 17.46 -15.91
CA THR A 82 -10.11 17.09 -17.18
C THR A 82 -11.30 17.97 -17.54
N GLY A 83 -12.02 18.50 -16.53
CA GLY A 83 -13.17 19.40 -16.70
C GLY A 83 -12.84 20.91 -16.71
N CYS A 84 -11.60 21.30 -16.43
CA CYS A 84 -11.25 22.71 -16.28
C CYS A 84 -11.43 23.49 -17.58
N ARG A 85 -11.10 22.89 -18.73
CA ARG A 85 -11.22 23.57 -20.03
C ARG A 85 -12.66 23.83 -20.44
N ALA A 86 -13.59 22.93 -20.12
CA ALA A 86 -15.02 23.11 -20.37
C ALA A 86 -15.61 24.28 -19.53
N SER A 87 -14.98 24.61 -18.41
CA SER A 87 -15.37 25.73 -17.55
C SER A 87 -14.85 27.09 -18.05
N GLY A 88 -14.05 27.11 -19.13
CA GLY A 88 -13.43 28.30 -19.69
C GLY A 88 -12.12 28.71 -19.01
N PRO A 89 -11.55 29.87 -19.37
CA PRO A 89 -10.29 30.34 -18.81
C PRO A 89 -10.37 30.62 -17.30
N VAL A 90 -9.44 30.03 -16.55
CA VAL A 90 -9.36 30.13 -15.09
C VAL A 90 -8.20 31.02 -14.66
N ASP A 91 -8.35 31.73 -13.54
CA ASP A 91 -7.24 32.38 -12.88
C ASP A 91 -6.47 31.41 -11.97
N CYS A 92 -5.19 31.70 -11.72
CA CYS A 92 -4.32 30.86 -10.91
C CYS A 92 -4.89 30.58 -9.52
N LYS A 93 -5.43 31.60 -8.86
CA LYS A 93 -5.90 31.52 -7.47
C LYS A 93 -7.17 30.67 -7.37
N SER A 94 -8.10 30.83 -8.30
CA SER A 94 -9.30 29.98 -8.38
C SER A 94 -8.94 28.53 -8.65
N LEU A 95 -7.96 28.26 -9.54
CA LEU A 95 -7.49 26.90 -9.80
C LEU A 95 -6.88 26.28 -8.54
N GLN A 96 -5.95 26.98 -7.88
CA GLN A 96 -5.34 26.56 -6.61
C GLN A 96 -6.40 26.25 -5.55
N ASN A 97 -7.33 27.18 -5.33
CA ASN A 97 -8.41 27.02 -4.34
C ASN A 97 -9.28 25.81 -4.64
N LYS A 98 -9.66 25.62 -5.91
CA LYS A 98 -10.44 24.45 -6.35
C LYS A 98 -9.71 23.15 -6.03
N MET A 99 -8.42 23.07 -6.36
CA MET A 99 -7.61 21.87 -6.09
C MET A 99 -7.42 21.63 -4.60
N ALA A 100 -7.17 22.67 -3.81
CA ALA A 100 -7.07 22.58 -2.36
C ALA A 100 -8.38 22.06 -1.72
N VAL A 101 -9.53 22.53 -2.21
CA VAL A 101 -10.85 22.06 -1.76
C VAL A 101 -11.09 20.60 -2.11
N GLU A 102 -10.73 20.16 -3.32
CA GLU A 102 -10.89 18.74 -3.73
C GLU A 102 -9.95 17.81 -2.95
N CYS A 103 -8.70 18.22 -2.72
CA CYS A 103 -7.77 17.54 -1.82
C CYS A 103 -8.39 17.40 -0.41
N LYS A 104 -8.93 18.50 0.13
CA LYS A 104 -9.52 18.48 1.48
C LYS A 104 -10.76 17.60 1.56
N ARG A 105 -11.65 17.69 0.58
CA ARG A 105 -12.85 16.87 0.48
C ARG A 105 -12.52 15.39 0.41
N THR A 106 -11.49 15.04 -0.37
CA THR A 106 -11.02 13.65 -0.50
C THR A 106 -10.38 13.17 0.79
N GLU A 107 -9.56 14.00 1.44
CA GLU A 107 -8.99 13.71 2.76
C GLU A 107 -10.10 13.42 3.79
N ASP A 108 -11.07 14.32 3.91
CA ASP A 108 -12.16 14.17 4.87
C ASP A 108 -13.01 12.93 4.55
N ARG A 109 -13.23 12.59 3.27
CA ARG A 109 -13.87 11.34 2.87
C ARG A 109 -13.08 10.14 3.39
N ILE A 110 -11.78 10.08 3.13
CA ILE A 110 -10.90 8.98 3.57
C ILE A 110 -10.92 8.85 5.10
N MET A 111 -10.80 9.97 5.81
CA MET A 111 -10.78 10.02 7.28
C MET A 111 -12.12 9.60 7.90
N ASN A 112 -13.24 9.84 7.23
CA ASN A 112 -14.57 9.51 7.75
C ASN A 112 -15.10 8.14 7.29
N THR A 113 -14.52 7.53 6.24
CA THR A 113 -15.03 6.25 5.70
C THR A 113 -14.03 5.11 5.76
N TRP A 114 -12.81 5.31 5.27
CA TRP A 114 -11.82 4.24 5.16
C TRP A 114 -11.06 4.07 6.46
N PHE A 115 -10.60 5.18 7.04
CA PHE A 115 -9.80 5.17 8.25
C PHE A 115 -10.51 4.51 9.45
N PRO A 116 -11.81 4.77 9.74
CA PRO A 116 -12.49 4.09 10.84
C PRO A 116 -12.61 2.57 10.64
N LYS A 117 -12.75 2.11 9.38
CA LYS A 117 -12.79 0.67 9.06
C LYS A 117 -11.44 0.01 9.34
N VAL A 118 -10.34 0.68 8.98
CA VAL A 118 -8.99 0.20 9.27
C VAL A 118 -8.74 0.13 10.77
N ILE A 119 -9.09 1.19 11.52
CA ILE A 119 -8.94 1.19 12.99
C ILE A 119 -9.77 0.09 13.63
N HIS A 120 -11.02 -0.11 13.21
CA HIS A 120 -11.85 -1.20 13.71
C HIS A 120 -11.19 -2.57 13.46
N LEU A 121 -10.66 -2.80 12.27
CA LEU A 121 -9.95 -4.05 11.94
C LEU A 121 -8.69 -4.27 12.79
N LEU A 122 -7.95 -3.20 13.10
CA LEU A 122 -6.71 -3.29 13.87
C LEU A 122 -6.92 -3.38 15.38
N THR A 123 -8.07 -2.93 15.89
CA THR A 123 -8.36 -2.86 17.33
C THR A 123 -9.38 -3.88 17.81
N SER A 124 -10.11 -4.55 16.90
CA SER A 124 -11.13 -5.50 17.32
C SER A 124 -10.53 -6.73 18.01
N TYR A 125 -11.15 -7.16 19.12
CA TYR A 125 -10.68 -8.32 19.86
C TYR A 125 -10.62 -9.59 19.00
N GLU A 126 -11.60 -9.79 18.11
CA GLU A 126 -11.65 -10.95 17.22
C GLU A 126 -10.48 -11.01 16.23
N THR A 127 -10.00 -9.87 15.75
CA THR A 127 -8.83 -9.81 14.85
C THR A 127 -7.51 -9.98 15.60
N LEU A 128 -7.47 -9.59 16.89
CA LEU A 128 -6.29 -9.69 17.74
C LEU A 128 -6.17 -11.04 18.48
N LYS A 129 -7.25 -11.85 18.57
CA LYS A 129 -7.25 -13.17 19.25
C LYS A 129 -6.13 -14.13 18.81
N GLY A 130 -5.61 -13.98 17.60
CA GLY A 130 -4.54 -14.82 17.05
C GLY A 130 -3.12 -14.25 17.21
N VAL A 131 -2.99 -12.99 17.66
CA VAL A 131 -1.72 -12.30 17.79
C VAL A 131 -1.29 -12.36 19.25
N LYS A 132 -0.09 -12.88 19.50
CA LYS A 132 0.47 -12.90 20.86
C LYS A 132 0.83 -11.49 21.31
N GLU A 133 0.71 -11.22 22.60
CA GLU A 133 0.99 -9.90 23.18
C GLU A 133 2.42 -9.44 22.86
N GLU A 134 3.41 -10.32 22.95
CA GLU A 134 4.81 -10.03 22.62
C GLU A 134 5.08 -9.76 21.13
N LYS A 135 4.06 -9.90 20.27
CA LYS A 135 4.13 -9.65 18.83
C LYS A 135 3.27 -8.47 18.38
N LEU A 136 2.53 -7.82 19.29
CA LEU A 136 1.66 -6.69 18.95
C LEU A 136 2.44 -5.54 18.31
N ASP A 137 3.62 -5.20 18.82
CA ASP A 137 4.45 -4.13 18.25
C ASP A 137 4.78 -4.41 16.78
N SER A 138 5.38 -5.57 16.50
CA SER A 138 5.72 -5.98 15.13
C SER A 138 4.49 -6.09 14.21
N PHE A 139 3.32 -6.38 14.77
CA PHE A 139 2.06 -6.42 14.04
C PHE A 139 1.60 -5.00 13.66
N TYR A 140 1.62 -4.06 14.59
CA TYR A 140 1.27 -2.67 14.31
C TYR A 140 2.32 -1.97 13.42
N ASP A 141 3.60 -2.30 13.54
CA ASP A 141 4.64 -1.84 12.62
C ASP A 141 4.35 -2.25 11.18
N CYS A 142 3.90 -3.52 10.99
CA CYS A 142 3.48 -4.02 9.69
C CYS A 142 2.25 -3.25 9.17
N ALA A 143 1.23 -3.05 10.01
CA ALA A 143 0.03 -2.27 9.64
C ALA A 143 0.38 -0.83 9.26
N SER A 144 1.19 -0.16 10.07
CA SER A 144 1.69 1.20 9.87
C SER A 144 2.44 1.30 8.54
N THR A 145 3.36 0.37 8.27
CA THR A 145 4.12 0.32 7.01
C THR A 145 3.18 0.12 5.82
N LEU A 146 2.24 -0.82 5.91
CA LEU A 146 1.27 -1.11 4.87
C LEU A 146 0.37 0.10 4.57
N ILE A 147 -0.17 0.75 5.61
CA ILE A 147 -1.01 1.94 5.48
C ILE A 147 -0.20 3.08 4.85
N SER A 148 1.01 3.32 5.35
CA SER A 148 1.90 4.36 4.82
C SER A 148 2.21 4.16 3.35
N ASN A 149 2.47 2.94 2.92
CA ASN A 149 2.74 2.63 1.51
C ASN A 149 1.52 2.89 0.62
N GLN A 150 0.32 2.54 1.08
CA GLN A 150 -0.91 2.81 0.33
C GLN A 150 -1.19 4.31 0.18
N LEU A 151 -0.98 5.09 1.24
CA LEU A 151 -1.14 6.55 1.19
C LEU A 151 -0.09 7.19 0.29
N LYS A 152 1.18 6.79 0.40
CA LYS A 152 2.25 7.26 -0.49
C LYS A 152 1.96 6.95 -1.95
N SER A 153 1.45 5.75 -2.24
CA SER A 153 1.06 5.36 -3.60
C SER A 153 -0.05 6.24 -4.15
N LEU A 154 -1.04 6.62 -3.33
CA LEU A 154 -2.11 7.54 -3.74
C LEU A 154 -1.57 8.95 -4.05
N LEU A 155 -0.67 9.46 -3.21
CA LEU A 155 -0.04 10.76 -3.44
C LEU A 155 0.79 10.74 -4.73
N GLN A 156 1.60 9.70 -4.90
CA GLN A 156 2.43 9.52 -6.09
C GLN A 156 1.58 9.44 -7.37
N SER A 157 0.55 8.60 -7.40
CA SER A 157 -0.31 8.46 -8.58
C SER A 157 -1.07 9.76 -8.90
N SER A 158 -1.41 10.56 -7.88
CA SER A 158 -2.04 11.87 -8.09
C SER A 158 -1.09 12.90 -8.71
N ILE A 159 0.19 12.89 -8.32
CA ILE A 159 1.22 13.74 -8.92
C ILE A 159 1.53 13.28 -10.35
N GLU A 160 1.66 11.97 -10.57
CA GLU A 160 1.86 11.40 -11.91
C GLU A 160 0.71 11.79 -12.84
N GLU A 161 -0.53 11.71 -12.36
CA GLU A 161 -1.70 12.13 -13.13
C GLU A 161 -1.68 13.64 -13.41
N LEU A 162 -1.32 14.48 -12.44
CA LEU A 162 -1.14 15.92 -12.67
C LEU A 162 -0.09 16.19 -13.75
N VAL A 163 1.07 15.54 -13.69
CA VAL A 163 2.14 15.67 -14.70
C VAL A 163 1.66 15.19 -16.07
N ASN A 164 0.91 14.08 -16.13
CA ASN A 164 0.34 13.56 -17.37
C ASN A 164 -0.60 14.56 -18.07
N HIS A 165 -1.26 15.46 -17.32
CA HIS A 165 -2.07 16.51 -17.94
C HIS A 165 -1.22 17.49 -18.76
N PHE A 166 0.05 17.71 -18.41
CA PHE A 166 0.99 18.57 -19.13
C PHE A 166 1.72 17.88 -20.29
N ASP A 167 1.44 16.61 -20.55
CA ASP A 167 1.94 15.95 -21.75
C ASP A 167 1.37 16.66 -23.00
N PRO A 168 2.21 17.02 -24.00
CA PRO A 168 1.76 17.67 -25.22
C PRO A 168 0.66 16.90 -25.97
N SER A 169 0.66 15.57 -25.88
CA SER A 169 -0.35 14.68 -26.46
C SER A 169 -1.72 14.85 -25.80
N ASN A 170 -1.75 15.36 -24.57
CA ASN A 170 -2.94 15.59 -23.75
C ASN A 170 -3.39 17.06 -23.75
N GLY A 171 -2.90 17.90 -24.67
CA GLY A 171 -3.16 19.35 -24.67
C GLY A 171 -4.65 19.77 -24.65
N GLN A 172 -5.58 18.87 -24.99
CA GLN A 172 -7.02 19.14 -24.87
C GLN A 172 -7.55 19.09 -23.43
N ARG A 173 -6.81 18.48 -22.50
CA ARG A 173 -7.16 18.30 -21.08
C ARG A 173 -6.54 19.36 -20.16
N LEU A 174 -5.66 20.21 -20.70
CA LEU A 174 -4.99 21.25 -19.93
C LEU A 174 -5.95 22.38 -19.53
N PRO A 175 -5.82 22.92 -18.31
CA PRO A 175 -6.50 24.15 -17.95
C PRO A 175 -6.02 25.30 -18.83
N LEU A 176 -6.96 26.15 -19.25
CA LEU A 176 -6.63 27.39 -19.94
C LEU A 176 -6.52 28.49 -18.89
N PHE A 177 -5.35 29.12 -18.79
CA PHE A 177 -5.17 30.25 -17.90
C PHE A 177 -5.69 31.54 -18.54
N ARG A 178 -6.36 32.36 -17.73
CA ARG A 178 -6.75 33.71 -18.10
C ARG A 178 -5.53 34.61 -18.05
N MET A 179 -5.10 35.07 -19.23
CA MET A 179 -4.00 36.02 -19.39
C MET A 179 -4.57 37.42 -19.69
N ALA A 180 -3.90 38.45 -19.20
CA ALA A 180 -4.19 39.86 -19.44
C ALA A 180 -2.92 40.57 -19.90
N LEU A 181 -3.06 41.58 -20.76
CA LEU A 181 -1.99 42.52 -21.07
C LEU A 181 -2.17 43.73 -20.15
N THR A 182 -1.22 43.95 -19.26
CA THR A 182 -1.21 45.07 -18.32
C THR A 182 -0.22 46.12 -18.80
N PHE A 183 -0.52 47.40 -18.53
CA PHE A 183 0.40 48.50 -18.76
C PHE A 183 0.69 49.16 -17.42
N ASP A 184 1.91 48.99 -16.92
CA ASP A 184 2.38 49.50 -15.64
C ASP A 184 3.82 50.02 -15.81
N ASP A 185 4.19 51.09 -15.12
CA ASP A 185 5.52 51.74 -15.22
C ASP A 185 6.02 51.95 -16.67
N GLU A 186 5.13 52.42 -17.55
CA GLU A 186 5.41 52.63 -18.99
C GLU A 186 5.79 51.36 -19.77
N LYS A 187 5.53 50.17 -19.22
CA LYS A 187 5.80 48.87 -19.83
C LYS A 187 4.53 48.07 -20.03
N MET A 188 4.40 47.45 -21.21
CA MET A 188 3.38 46.45 -21.47
C MET A 188 3.88 45.08 -21.04
N GLU A 189 3.18 44.43 -20.13
CA GLU A 189 3.53 43.11 -19.60
C GLU A 189 2.33 42.16 -19.63
N ILE A 190 2.61 40.86 -19.68
CA ILE A 190 1.57 39.82 -19.63
C ILE A 190 1.43 39.35 -18.20
N TYR A 191 0.20 39.35 -17.69
CA TYR A 191 -0.16 38.86 -16.37
C TYR A 191 -1.17 37.71 -16.46
N PRO A 192 -1.03 36.63 -15.68
CA PRO A 192 0.10 36.28 -14.82
C PRO A 192 1.40 36.07 -15.61
N THR A 193 2.53 36.29 -14.95
CA THR A 193 3.85 35.94 -15.50
C THR A 193 4.05 34.42 -15.54
N LEU A 194 5.07 33.94 -16.23
CA LEU A 194 5.42 32.51 -16.19
C LEU A 194 5.72 32.03 -14.75
N GLN A 195 6.39 32.86 -13.95
CA GLN A 195 6.70 32.53 -12.56
C GLN A 195 5.44 32.40 -11.70
N ASP A 196 4.44 33.27 -11.92
CA ASP A 196 3.15 33.17 -11.23
C ASP A 196 2.42 31.88 -11.59
N LEU A 197 2.51 31.44 -12.86
CA LEU A 197 1.94 30.18 -13.32
C LEU A 197 2.66 28.97 -12.70
N GLU A 198 4.00 28.98 -12.69
CA GLU A 198 4.82 27.93 -12.06
C GLU A 198 4.54 27.81 -10.57
N ALA A 199 4.51 28.95 -9.86
CA ALA A 199 4.15 29.00 -8.45
C ALA A 199 2.75 28.44 -8.22
N ALA A 200 1.79 28.72 -9.10
CA ALA A 200 0.45 28.19 -8.98
C ALA A 200 0.37 26.67 -9.13
N ILE A 201 1.13 26.08 -10.06
CA ILE A 201 1.22 24.63 -10.19
C ILE A 201 1.95 24.02 -9.00
N LEU A 202 3.02 24.65 -8.50
CA LEU A 202 3.75 24.19 -7.33
C LEU A 202 2.86 24.17 -6.07
N GLU A 203 2.00 25.18 -5.89
CA GLU A 203 1.01 25.19 -4.81
C GLU A 203 0.01 24.02 -4.91
N ILE A 204 -0.39 23.62 -6.12
CA ILE A 204 -1.24 22.44 -6.32
C ILE A 204 -0.47 21.16 -5.94
N VAL A 205 0.79 21.04 -6.34
CA VAL A 205 1.66 19.91 -5.94
C VAL A 205 1.84 19.86 -4.43
N ASN A 206 2.01 21.01 -3.77
CA ASN A 206 2.10 21.11 -2.32
C ASN A 206 0.78 20.69 -1.65
N ALA A 207 -0.37 21.11 -2.19
CA ALA A 207 -1.68 20.70 -1.69
C ALA A 207 -1.86 19.17 -1.77
N ILE A 208 -1.49 18.54 -2.89
CA ILE A 208 -1.49 17.08 -3.03
C ILE A 208 -0.54 16.47 -1.98
N SER A 209 0.71 16.92 -1.94
CA SER A 209 1.74 16.35 -1.08
C SER A 209 1.37 16.40 0.40
N ASN A 210 0.77 17.51 0.85
CA ASN A 210 0.38 17.71 2.25
C ASN A 210 -0.94 17.00 2.61
N THR A 211 -1.70 16.52 1.62
CA THR A 211 -2.93 15.77 1.87
C THR A 211 -2.62 14.53 2.67
N LEU A 212 -3.40 14.26 3.73
CA LEU A 212 -3.27 13.10 4.63
C LEU A 212 -1.99 13.06 5.49
N GLN A 213 -0.96 13.87 5.24
CA GLN A 213 0.29 13.88 6.02
C GLN A 213 0.07 14.28 7.48
N VAL A 214 -0.64 15.39 7.73
CA VAL A 214 -0.80 15.96 9.09
C VAL A 214 -1.64 15.06 10.01
N ARG A 215 -2.54 14.25 9.43
CA ARG A 215 -3.53 13.49 10.21
C ARG A 215 -3.21 12.00 10.38
N LEU A 216 -2.36 11.44 9.51
CA LEU A 216 -2.01 10.01 9.55
C LEU A 216 -0.54 9.73 9.91
N CYS A 217 0.36 10.72 9.83
CA CYS A 217 1.74 10.57 10.35
C CYS A 217 1.84 10.20 11.83
N PRO A 218 0.98 10.70 12.76
CA PRO A 218 1.09 10.33 14.17
C PRO A 218 0.76 8.86 14.46
N ILE A 219 0.17 8.14 13.50
CA ILE A 219 -0.16 6.71 13.62
C ILE A 219 0.99 5.85 13.06
N ALA A 220 1.94 6.48 12.37
CA ALA A 220 3.08 5.83 11.75
C ALA A 220 4.39 5.94 12.55
N ILE A 221 4.36 6.48 13.78
CA ILE A 221 5.50 6.61 14.69
C ILE A 221 5.12 6.05 16.06
#